data_AF-A0A0H2SES4-F1
#
_entry.id   AF-A0A0H2SES4-F1
#
_cell.length_a   1.000
_cell.length_b   1.000
_cell.length_c   1.000
_cell.angle_alpha   90.00
_cell.angle_beta   90.00
_cell.angle_gamma   90.00
#
_symmetry.space_group_name_H-M   'P 1'
#
loop_
_entity.id
_entity.type
_entity.pdbx_description
1 polymer ?
#
loop_
_entity_poly.entity_id
_entity_poly.type
_entity_poly.pdbx_seq_one_letter_code
_entity_poly.pdbx_strand_id
1 'polypeptide(L)'
;MTVKNKREILEEIQDNIKNIINSEYYNKWKNEKVKGSGYVIFNNSFLNRENLAFTKKSNKYLGFEIFEDRKEIKENINELKIFLLKTLINEDIKFYSKKHRDLPEIKNIESVIDEELEKIGYASFILIGELKSHFKITESDNFIIIYDSNLSKDYNICYNGKIEIRIKRNVERELLLNEIVELIEHDENLKSKRSWEREFKEEYKKIFYELNIPTKETKKHNNTLIGSIKNHIKNQNLQYKNYLEKFKDNEENNENLMEIKRIAYNFATDALKVMRLILVICDLHPIILWLTLFETLKLKKFFEKLFKTSKKPNLEEYKRTISKSRNKSFHNFFNFDMDIRVNLEEINFKGKELRLFKEYGKNNKLFDSFKFEDREIIETFLTFSRTNQDELSTDFWENNYKVMDEFYVLVEKTEEVLWMLNSIKK
;
A
#
# COMPACT_ATOMS: atom_id res chain seq x y z
N MET A 1 -26.53 13.98 -16.82
CA MET A 1 -26.24 12.56 -16.56
C MET A 1 -27.34 11.78 -17.24
N THR A 2 -27.02 10.81 -18.08
CA THR A 2 -28.04 10.01 -18.78
C THR A 2 -28.57 8.93 -17.83
N VAL A 3 -29.85 8.58 -17.96
CA VAL A 3 -30.47 7.46 -17.20
C VAL A 3 -29.66 6.16 -17.38
N LYS A 4 -29.07 5.96 -18.55
CA LYS A 4 -28.20 4.82 -18.88
C LYS A 4 -26.98 4.70 -17.96
N ASN A 5 -26.27 5.80 -17.71
CA ASN A 5 -25.05 5.79 -16.91
C ASN A 5 -25.31 5.47 -15.44
N LYS A 6 -26.47 5.90 -14.92
CA LYS A 6 -26.89 5.63 -13.55
C LYS A 6 -27.21 4.15 -13.36
N ARG A 7 -27.89 3.57 -14.34
CA ARG A 7 -28.26 2.15 -14.34
C ARG A 7 -27.02 1.26 -14.34
N GLU A 8 -26.01 1.59 -15.13
CA GLU A 8 -24.73 0.87 -15.19
C GLU A 8 -24.02 0.82 -13.83
N ILE A 9 -23.92 1.96 -13.13
CA ILE A 9 -23.38 2.01 -11.76
C ILE A 9 -24.19 1.13 -10.81
N LEU A 10 -25.52 1.20 -10.87
CA LEU A 10 -26.39 0.43 -9.99
C LEU A 10 -26.26 -1.08 -10.24
N GLU A 11 -26.24 -1.50 -11.51
CA GLU A 11 -26.03 -2.88 -11.93
C GLU A 11 -24.68 -3.41 -11.39
N GLU A 12 -23.61 -2.63 -11.51
CA GLU A 12 -22.28 -3.00 -11.00
C GLU A 12 -22.24 -3.12 -9.45
N ILE A 13 -22.92 -2.21 -8.73
CA ILE A 13 -23.06 -2.33 -7.27
C ILE A 13 -23.86 -3.59 -6.92
N GLN A 14 -24.96 -3.87 -7.64
CA GLN A 14 -25.77 -5.07 -7.41
C GLN A 14 -24.97 -6.36 -7.64
N ASP A 15 -24.14 -6.40 -8.68
CA ASP A 15 -23.30 -7.56 -8.99
C ASP A 15 -22.22 -7.78 -7.92
N ASN A 16 -21.62 -6.70 -7.40
CA ASN A 16 -20.75 -6.76 -6.22
C ASN A 16 -21.45 -7.38 -5.01
N ILE A 17 -22.70 -6.95 -4.73
CA ILE A 17 -23.48 -7.51 -3.62
C ILE A 17 -23.85 -8.98 -3.85
N LYS A 18 -24.23 -9.36 -5.08
CA LYS A 18 -24.48 -10.76 -5.45
C LYS A 18 -23.27 -11.65 -5.18
N ASN A 19 -22.08 -11.19 -5.56
CA ASN A 19 -20.84 -11.92 -5.33
C ASN A 19 -20.57 -12.14 -3.83
N ILE A 20 -20.88 -11.15 -2.99
CA ILE A 20 -20.79 -11.30 -1.53
C ILE A 20 -21.81 -12.31 -1.01
N ILE A 21 -23.07 -12.22 -1.43
CA ILE A 21 -24.15 -13.10 -0.98
C ILE A 21 -23.88 -14.56 -1.37
N ASN A 22 -23.32 -14.79 -2.56
CA ASN A 22 -22.97 -16.13 -3.03
C ASN A 22 -21.73 -16.71 -2.33
N SER A 23 -21.04 -15.95 -1.49
CA SER A 23 -19.88 -16.42 -0.74
C SER A 23 -20.26 -17.31 0.45
N GLU A 24 -19.44 -18.31 0.75
CA GLU A 24 -19.56 -19.14 1.96
C GLU A 24 -19.55 -18.29 3.23
N TYR A 25 -18.79 -17.19 3.22
CA TYR A 25 -18.68 -16.27 4.34
C TYR A 25 -20.03 -15.63 4.69
N TYR A 26 -20.75 -15.11 3.69
CA TYR A 26 -22.06 -14.52 3.91
C TYR A 26 -23.07 -15.58 4.35
N ASN A 27 -23.07 -16.75 3.71
CA ASN A 27 -24.00 -17.83 4.06
C ASN A 27 -23.83 -18.28 5.51
N LYS A 28 -22.58 -18.46 5.96
CA LYS A 28 -22.28 -18.75 7.37
C LYS A 28 -22.79 -17.66 8.30
N TRP A 29 -22.48 -16.39 8.00
CA TRP A 29 -22.93 -15.25 8.79
C TRP A 29 -24.47 -15.14 8.84
N LYS A 30 -25.15 -15.30 7.71
CA LYS A 30 -26.61 -15.25 7.57
C LYS A 30 -27.27 -16.27 8.49
N ASN A 31 -26.80 -17.52 8.44
CA ASN A 31 -27.34 -18.61 9.25
C ASN A 31 -27.16 -18.38 10.76
N GLU A 32 -26.09 -17.72 11.18
CA GLU A 32 -25.81 -17.44 12.59
C GLU A 32 -26.54 -16.20 13.14
N LYS A 33 -26.69 -15.15 12.32
CA LYS A 33 -27.05 -13.81 12.79
C LYS A 33 -28.45 -13.36 12.39
N VAL A 34 -28.99 -13.86 11.30
CA VAL A 34 -30.27 -13.38 10.76
C VAL A 34 -31.43 -14.15 11.38
N LYS A 35 -32.40 -13.41 11.91
CA LYS A 35 -33.62 -13.96 12.52
C LYS A 35 -34.84 -13.20 11.98
N GLY A 36 -35.39 -13.72 10.89
CA GLY A 36 -36.56 -13.18 10.20
C GLY A 36 -36.27 -11.94 9.35
N SER A 37 -37.30 -11.11 9.15
CA SER A 37 -37.23 -9.96 8.25
C SER A 37 -36.47 -8.76 8.85
N GLY A 38 -35.72 -8.04 8.02
CA GLY A 38 -34.90 -6.91 8.44
C GLY A 38 -34.03 -6.36 7.32
N TYR A 39 -32.90 -5.77 7.72
CA TYR A 39 -31.94 -5.14 6.82
C TYR A 39 -30.56 -5.72 7.07
N VAL A 40 -29.85 -6.01 5.98
CA VAL A 40 -28.44 -6.39 5.98
C VAL A 40 -27.65 -5.16 5.54
N ILE A 41 -26.68 -4.76 6.36
CA ILE A 41 -25.84 -3.58 6.11
C ILE A 41 -24.39 -4.01 6.07
N PHE A 42 -23.67 -3.63 5.02
CA PHE A 42 -22.24 -3.87 4.89
C PHE A 42 -21.44 -2.75 5.51
N ASN A 43 -20.37 -3.11 6.23
CA ASN A 43 -19.42 -2.13 6.71
C ASN A 43 -18.73 -1.43 5.54
N ASN A 44 -18.42 -0.16 5.69
CA ASN A 44 -17.59 0.60 4.75
C ASN A 44 -16.10 0.62 5.15
N SER A 45 -15.66 -0.37 5.95
CA SER A 45 -14.26 -0.58 6.29
C SER A 45 -14.01 -2.01 6.76
N PHE A 46 -13.10 -2.70 6.09
CA PHE A 46 -12.75 -4.08 6.43
C PHE A 46 -11.35 -4.21 7.06
N LEU A 47 -10.49 -3.22 6.86
CA LEU A 47 -9.17 -3.14 7.50
C LEU A 47 -9.25 -2.31 8.80
N ASN A 48 -8.37 -2.61 9.76
CA ASN A 48 -8.14 -1.73 10.92
C ASN A 48 -7.65 -0.38 10.39
N ARG A 49 -8.02 0.72 11.05
CA ARG A 49 -7.71 2.10 10.63
C ARG A 49 -6.74 2.81 11.56
N GLU A 50 -6.27 2.16 12.63
CA GLU A 50 -5.24 2.73 13.50
C GLU A 50 -4.03 3.17 12.67
N ASN A 51 -3.70 4.46 12.74
CA ASN A 51 -2.60 5.11 12.03
C ASN A 51 -2.72 5.17 10.49
N LEU A 52 -3.92 4.95 9.92
CA LEU A 52 -4.10 4.79 8.47
C LEU A 52 -4.81 5.96 7.76
N ALA A 53 -5.62 6.76 8.45
CA ALA A 53 -6.45 7.76 7.81
C ALA A 53 -6.41 9.12 8.52
N PHE A 54 -6.04 10.16 7.76
CA PHE A 54 -6.36 11.54 8.09
C PHE A 54 -7.85 11.85 7.85
N THR A 55 -8.62 10.90 7.31
CA THR A 55 -10.03 11.02 6.96
C THR A 55 -10.95 10.41 8.01
N LYS A 56 -12.17 10.95 8.10
CA LYS A 56 -13.24 10.34 8.88
C LYS A 56 -13.97 9.31 8.02
N LYS A 57 -14.28 8.17 8.63
CA LYS A 57 -15.10 7.12 8.02
C LYS A 57 -16.45 7.68 7.58
N SER A 58 -16.88 7.35 6.36
CA SER A 58 -18.20 7.76 5.88
C SER A 58 -19.32 7.23 6.78
N ASN A 59 -20.39 8.00 6.92
CA ASN A 59 -21.61 7.57 7.59
C ASN A 59 -22.62 6.90 6.64
N LYS A 60 -22.31 6.83 5.34
CA LYS A 60 -23.13 6.16 4.31
C LYS A 60 -22.73 4.69 4.21
N TYR A 61 -23.66 3.80 4.48
CA TYR A 61 -23.46 2.35 4.42
C TYR A 61 -24.42 1.73 3.40
N LEU A 62 -23.89 0.82 2.59
CA LEU A 62 -24.70 0.08 1.62
C LEU A 62 -25.37 -1.10 2.29
N GLY A 63 -26.63 -1.37 1.93
CA GLY A 63 -27.35 -2.54 2.40
C GLY A 63 -28.56 -2.86 1.56
N PHE A 64 -29.27 -3.90 1.96
CA PHE A 64 -30.51 -4.34 1.33
C PHE A 64 -31.48 -4.91 2.36
N GLU A 65 -32.72 -5.07 1.93
CA GLU A 65 -33.76 -5.66 2.75
C GLU A 65 -33.79 -7.18 2.59
N ILE A 66 -34.05 -7.86 3.70
CA ILE A 66 -34.34 -9.29 3.72
C ILE A 66 -35.73 -9.53 4.28
N PHE A 67 -36.44 -10.46 3.67
CA PHE A 67 -37.79 -10.82 4.06
C PHE A 67 -37.90 -12.32 4.31
N GLU A 68 -38.71 -12.67 5.29
CA GLU A 68 -39.01 -14.05 5.65
C GLU A 68 -40.32 -14.46 4.96
N ASP A 69 -40.22 -15.40 4.03
CA ASP A 69 -41.34 -15.97 3.28
C ASP A 69 -41.40 -17.47 3.54
N ARG A 70 -42.46 -17.95 4.20
CA ARG A 70 -42.66 -19.37 4.54
C ARG A 70 -41.44 -20.04 5.22
N LYS A 71 -40.78 -19.32 6.13
CA LYS A 71 -39.54 -19.71 6.85
C LYS A 71 -38.26 -19.69 6.01
N GLU A 72 -38.32 -19.23 4.76
CA GLU A 72 -37.15 -18.97 3.93
C GLU A 72 -36.80 -17.47 4.00
N ILE A 73 -35.52 -17.16 4.20
CA ILE A 73 -35.03 -15.77 4.19
C ILE A 73 -34.55 -15.45 2.78
N LYS A 74 -35.20 -14.47 2.13
CA LYS A 74 -34.89 -14.00 0.78
C LYS A 74 -34.27 -12.60 0.80
N GLU A 75 -33.27 -12.40 -0.05
CA GLU A 75 -32.57 -11.13 -0.25
C GLU A 75 -33.20 -10.27 -1.35
N ASN A 76 -33.57 -9.03 -1.04
CA ASN A 76 -34.02 -8.06 -2.04
C ASN A 76 -32.85 -7.21 -2.56
N ILE A 77 -31.96 -7.82 -3.34
CA ILE A 77 -30.79 -7.13 -3.91
C ILE A 77 -31.16 -6.12 -5.00
N ASN A 78 -32.35 -6.21 -5.58
CA ASN A 78 -32.80 -5.28 -6.61
C ASN A 78 -33.17 -3.91 -6.01
N GLU A 79 -33.48 -3.88 -4.71
CA GLU A 79 -33.80 -2.66 -3.96
C GLU A 79 -32.70 -2.34 -2.94
N LEU A 80 -31.51 -2.01 -3.46
CA LEU A 80 -30.41 -1.54 -2.62
C LEU A 80 -30.76 -0.20 -1.95
N LYS A 81 -30.27 -0.04 -0.73
CA LYS A 81 -30.55 1.09 0.16
C LYS A 81 -29.26 1.65 0.75
N ILE A 82 -29.24 2.96 0.99
CA ILE A 82 -28.15 3.61 1.73
C ILE A 82 -28.63 3.94 3.14
N PHE A 83 -27.92 3.43 4.13
CA PHE A 83 -28.20 3.64 5.55
C PHE A 83 -27.26 4.71 6.11
N LEU A 84 -27.83 5.75 6.74
CA LEU A 84 -27.06 6.79 7.42
C LEU A 84 -26.92 6.46 8.90
N LEU A 85 -25.75 5.98 9.28
CA LEU A 85 -25.47 5.54 10.65
C LEU A 85 -24.75 6.63 11.44
N LYS A 86 -25.27 6.95 12.63
CA LYS A 86 -24.62 7.87 13.58
C LYS A 86 -23.43 7.21 14.30
N THR A 87 -23.45 5.88 14.41
CA THR A 87 -22.44 5.08 15.10
C THR A 87 -21.75 4.14 14.13
N LEU A 88 -20.44 3.96 14.30
CA LEU A 88 -19.65 3.06 13.46
C LEU A 88 -20.05 1.60 13.66
N ILE A 89 -20.13 0.86 12.56
CA ILE A 89 -20.24 -0.60 12.58
C ILE A 89 -18.84 -1.20 12.79
N ASN A 90 -18.71 -2.07 13.80
CA ASN A 90 -17.46 -2.79 14.11
C ASN A 90 -17.36 -4.17 13.43
N GLU A 91 -18.50 -4.76 13.06
CA GLU A 91 -18.60 -6.02 12.31
C GLU A 91 -18.52 -5.79 10.80
N ASP A 92 -18.18 -6.79 9.99
CA ASP A 92 -18.14 -6.66 8.52
C ASP A 92 -19.54 -6.51 7.92
N ILE A 93 -20.52 -7.22 8.49
CA ILE A 93 -21.92 -7.24 8.06
C ILE A 93 -22.79 -7.19 9.31
N LYS A 94 -23.80 -6.33 9.32
CA LYS A 94 -24.71 -6.14 10.45
C LYS A 94 -26.16 -6.34 10.01
N PHE A 95 -26.92 -7.06 10.84
CA PHE A 95 -28.35 -7.25 10.66
C PHE A 95 -29.13 -6.32 11.59
N TYR A 96 -30.15 -5.64 11.06
CA TYR A 96 -31.14 -4.88 11.82
C TYR A 96 -32.53 -5.47 11.58
N SER A 97 -33.17 -5.99 12.63
CA SER A 97 -34.58 -6.39 12.52
C SER A 97 -35.47 -5.20 12.19
N LYS A 98 -36.55 -5.40 11.42
CA LYS A 98 -37.56 -4.35 11.19
C LYS A 98 -38.18 -3.80 12.48
N LYS A 99 -38.11 -4.55 13.57
CA LYS A 99 -38.62 -4.15 14.90
C LYS A 99 -37.59 -3.40 15.75
N HIS A 100 -36.39 -3.15 15.23
CA HIS A 100 -35.34 -2.46 15.97
C HIS A 100 -35.76 -1.01 16.27
N ARG A 101 -35.64 -0.57 17.52
CA ARG A 101 -36.11 0.76 17.96
C ARG A 101 -35.34 1.90 17.29
N ASP A 102 -34.03 1.71 17.11
CA ASP A 102 -33.14 2.69 16.49
C ASP A 102 -32.77 2.25 15.06
N LEU A 103 -33.76 2.18 14.16
CA LEU A 103 -33.47 1.95 12.76
C LEU A 103 -32.74 3.17 12.18
N PRO A 104 -31.62 2.98 11.45
CA PRO A 104 -30.95 4.08 10.77
C PRO A 104 -31.86 4.76 9.75
N GLU A 105 -31.57 6.02 9.43
CA GLU A 105 -32.22 6.69 8.30
C GLU A 105 -31.84 5.96 7.00
N ILE A 106 -32.85 5.71 6.17
CA ILE A 106 -32.72 4.97 4.91
C ILE A 106 -32.97 5.92 3.75
N LYS A 107 -32.02 5.97 2.82
CA LYS A 107 -32.12 6.70 1.56
C LYS A 107 -32.17 5.75 0.37
N ASN A 108 -32.88 6.17 -0.67
CA ASN A 108 -32.87 5.48 -1.96
C ASN A 108 -31.47 5.56 -2.58
N ILE A 109 -30.93 4.44 -3.06
CA ILE A 109 -29.57 4.38 -3.61
C ILE A 109 -29.38 5.26 -4.84
N GLU A 110 -30.41 5.36 -5.68
CA GLU A 110 -30.36 6.12 -6.92
C GLU A 110 -30.14 7.61 -6.65
N SER A 111 -30.85 8.20 -5.68
CA SER A 111 -30.64 9.61 -5.34
C SER A 111 -29.28 9.84 -4.70
N VAL A 112 -28.79 8.89 -3.89
CA VAL A 112 -27.45 8.99 -3.28
C VAL A 112 -26.35 8.86 -4.33
N ILE A 113 -26.51 8.01 -5.35
CA ILE A 113 -25.55 7.93 -6.47
C ILE A 113 -25.39 9.30 -7.14
N ASP A 114 -26.49 10.00 -7.40
CA ASP A 114 -26.44 11.34 -7.99
C ASP A 114 -25.68 12.33 -7.08
N GLU A 115 -25.98 12.32 -5.77
CA GLU A 115 -25.25 13.15 -4.79
C GLU A 115 -23.73 12.85 -4.76
N GLU A 116 -23.34 11.58 -4.86
CA GLU A 116 -21.94 11.15 -4.80
C GLU A 116 -21.19 11.53 -6.08
N LEU A 117 -21.84 11.40 -7.24
CA LEU A 117 -21.26 11.80 -8.54
C LEU A 117 -21.09 13.31 -8.68
N GLU A 118 -21.94 14.11 -8.02
CA GLU A 118 -21.74 15.56 -7.96
C GLU A 118 -20.59 15.96 -7.03
N LYS A 119 -20.32 15.16 -6.00
CA LYS A 119 -19.27 15.42 -5.01
C LYS A 119 -17.89 14.86 -5.38
N ILE A 120 -17.81 13.93 -6.33
CA ILE A 120 -16.54 13.30 -6.68
C ILE A 120 -15.57 14.33 -7.29
N GLY A 121 -14.48 14.60 -6.59
CA GLY A 121 -13.47 15.57 -7.00
C GLY A 121 -12.62 15.07 -8.17
N TYR A 122 -11.88 15.96 -8.83
CA TYR A 122 -10.92 15.55 -9.87
C TYR A 122 -9.69 14.83 -9.31
N ALA A 123 -9.39 15.03 -8.03
CA ALA A 123 -8.22 14.44 -7.37
C ALA A 123 -8.21 12.90 -7.42
N SER A 124 -9.37 12.26 -7.31
CA SER A 124 -9.47 10.79 -7.43
C SER A 124 -9.06 10.26 -8.80
N PHE A 125 -9.21 11.08 -9.85
CA PHE A 125 -8.84 10.71 -11.22
C PHE A 125 -7.37 10.95 -11.54
N ILE A 126 -6.57 11.52 -10.64
CA ILE A 126 -5.09 11.56 -10.78
C ILE A 126 -4.55 10.14 -10.99
N LEU A 127 -5.13 9.15 -10.32
CA LEU A 127 -4.74 7.75 -10.44
C LEU A 127 -4.89 7.21 -11.86
N ILE A 128 -5.93 7.63 -12.59
CA ILE A 128 -6.13 7.25 -13.99
C ILE A 128 -5.60 8.31 -14.97
N GLY A 129 -4.78 9.24 -14.50
CA GLY A 129 -4.12 10.24 -15.33
C GLY A 129 -3.10 9.63 -16.28
N GLU A 130 -3.09 10.13 -17.51
CA GLU A 130 -2.14 9.73 -18.53
C GLU A 130 -0.74 10.22 -18.20
N LEU A 131 0.21 9.30 -18.11
CA LEU A 131 1.63 9.63 -18.00
C LEU A 131 2.14 9.99 -19.39
N LYS A 132 2.28 11.28 -19.68
CA LYS A 132 2.81 11.70 -20.99
C LYS A 132 4.21 11.14 -21.18
N SER A 133 4.40 10.51 -22.33
CA SER A 133 5.70 10.03 -22.82
C SER A 133 6.59 11.15 -23.38
N HIS A 134 6.08 12.40 -23.40
CA HIS A 134 6.74 13.54 -24.03
C HIS A 134 7.20 14.57 -22.99
N PHE A 135 8.18 15.41 -23.33
CA PHE A 135 9.61 15.21 -23.08
C PHE A 135 10.08 16.46 -22.35
N LYS A 136 10.87 16.35 -21.27
CA LYS A 136 11.66 17.50 -20.84
C LYS A 136 13.08 17.31 -21.31
N ILE A 137 13.42 18.06 -22.36
CA ILE A 137 14.79 18.34 -22.71
C ILE A 137 15.25 19.39 -21.70
N THR A 138 16.16 19.02 -20.82
CA THR A 138 16.88 20.02 -20.04
C THR A 138 18.18 20.30 -20.76
N GLU A 139 18.32 21.55 -21.15
CA GLU A 139 19.47 22.04 -21.88
C GLU A 139 20.23 23.01 -20.98
N SER A 140 21.50 22.70 -20.73
CA SER A 140 22.48 23.62 -20.17
C SER A 140 23.39 24.12 -21.29
N ASP A 141 24.42 24.91 -21.01
CA ASP A 141 25.39 25.26 -22.06
C ASP A 141 26.18 24.02 -22.54
N ASN A 142 26.39 23.04 -21.65
CA ASN A 142 27.36 21.96 -21.83
C ASN A 142 26.73 20.61 -22.22
N PHE A 143 25.47 20.40 -21.89
CA PHE A 143 24.81 19.11 -22.12
C PHE A 143 23.31 19.26 -22.31
N ILE A 144 22.72 18.19 -22.85
CA ILE A 144 21.30 18.01 -23.01
C ILE A 144 20.94 16.68 -22.34
N ILE A 145 19.94 16.69 -21.46
CA ILE A 145 19.38 15.44 -20.92
C ILE A 145 18.03 15.18 -21.60
N ILE A 146 17.91 14.00 -22.19
CA ILE A 146 16.72 13.56 -22.92
C ILE A 146 16.21 12.29 -22.27
N TYR A 147 14.96 12.27 -21.81
CA TYR A 147 14.34 11.02 -21.42
C TYR A 147 13.80 10.30 -22.68
N ASP A 148 14.25 9.07 -22.95
CA ASP A 148 13.87 8.30 -24.14
C ASP A 148 13.49 6.86 -23.74
N SER A 149 12.17 6.60 -23.70
CA SER A 149 11.64 5.28 -23.35
C SER A 149 11.92 4.19 -24.39
N ASN A 150 12.31 4.56 -25.61
CA ASN A 150 12.56 3.65 -26.73
C ASN A 150 14.01 3.16 -26.79
N LEU A 151 14.87 3.62 -25.87
CA LEU A 151 16.25 3.15 -25.82
C LEU A 151 16.32 1.63 -25.62
N SER A 152 17.25 1.01 -26.34
CA SER A 152 17.59 -0.40 -26.15
C SER A 152 18.27 -0.65 -24.80
N LYS A 153 19.03 0.34 -24.31
CA LYS A 153 19.70 0.36 -23.00
C LYS A 153 19.03 1.32 -22.03
N ASP A 154 19.47 1.32 -20.78
CA ASP A 154 18.95 2.21 -19.73
C ASP A 154 19.30 3.67 -19.96
N TYR A 155 20.38 3.92 -20.66
CA TYR A 155 20.80 5.23 -21.11
C TYR A 155 21.76 5.09 -22.30
N ASN A 156 22.02 6.21 -22.97
CA ASN A 156 23.03 6.36 -23.99
C ASN A 156 23.62 7.77 -23.88
N ILE A 157 24.94 7.89 -24.01
CA ILE A 157 25.63 9.18 -23.95
C ILE A 157 26.39 9.35 -25.25
N CYS A 158 26.17 10.47 -25.92
CA CYS A 158 26.90 10.83 -27.13
C CYS A 158 27.41 12.27 -27.06
N TYR A 159 28.45 12.56 -27.83
CA TYR A 159 29.03 13.90 -27.95
C TYR A 159 28.97 14.35 -29.40
N ASN A 160 28.19 15.40 -29.66
CA ASN A 160 28.07 16.04 -30.98
C ASN A 160 28.26 17.56 -30.83
N GLY A 161 29.42 17.99 -30.30
CA GLY A 161 29.69 19.38 -29.90
C GLY A 161 29.04 19.79 -28.57
N LYS A 162 28.11 18.97 -28.07
CA LYS A 162 27.49 19.04 -26.75
C LYS A 162 27.21 17.61 -26.27
N ILE A 163 27.27 17.38 -24.96
CA ILE A 163 27.02 16.04 -24.40
C ILE A 163 25.50 15.82 -24.38
N GLU A 164 25.03 14.82 -25.10
CA GLU A 164 23.63 14.42 -25.10
C GLU A 164 23.48 13.12 -24.30
N ILE A 165 22.70 13.20 -23.22
CA ILE A 165 22.50 12.11 -22.26
C ILE A 165 21.06 11.65 -22.43
N ARG A 166 20.87 10.53 -23.13
CA ARG A 166 19.56 9.90 -23.29
C ARG A 166 19.33 8.90 -22.18
N ILE A 167 18.19 8.94 -21.50
CA ILE A 167 17.92 8.13 -20.31
C ILE A 167 16.54 7.47 -20.42
N LYS A 168 16.47 6.16 -20.23
CA LYS A 168 15.23 5.37 -20.32
C LYS A 168 14.47 5.27 -19.01
N ARG A 169 15.18 5.29 -17.89
CA ARG A 169 14.66 5.16 -16.53
C ARG A 169 15.60 5.87 -15.56
N ASN A 170 15.23 6.03 -14.29
CA ASN A 170 16.17 6.59 -13.33
C ASN A 170 17.45 5.73 -13.28
N VAL A 171 18.57 6.31 -13.72
CA VAL A 171 19.90 5.67 -13.70
C VAL A 171 20.66 6.24 -12.52
N GLU A 172 21.52 5.42 -11.91
CA GLU A 172 22.41 5.89 -10.87
C GLU A 172 23.28 7.03 -11.41
N ARG A 173 23.15 8.19 -10.75
CA ARG A 173 23.79 9.43 -11.17
C ARG A 173 25.31 9.27 -11.29
N GLU A 174 25.92 8.47 -10.41
CA GLU A 174 27.37 8.24 -10.41
C GLU A 174 27.83 7.46 -11.64
N LEU A 175 27.03 6.52 -12.14
CA LEU A 175 27.34 5.80 -13.39
C LEU A 175 27.36 6.75 -14.58
N LEU A 176 26.32 7.58 -14.72
CA LEU A 176 26.26 8.60 -15.76
C LEU A 176 27.42 9.58 -15.65
N LEU A 177 27.76 10.02 -14.44
CA LEU A 177 28.85 10.95 -14.19
C LEU A 177 30.21 10.37 -14.56
N ASN A 178 30.47 9.09 -14.25
CA ASN A 178 31.74 8.45 -14.56
C ASN A 178 31.94 8.33 -16.07
N GLU A 179 30.94 7.84 -16.81
CA GLU A 179 31.03 7.76 -18.27
C GLU A 179 31.18 9.14 -18.92
N ILE A 180 30.50 10.14 -18.38
CA ILE A 180 30.62 11.51 -18.88
C ILE A 180 32.03 12.05 -18.62
N VAL A 181 32.58 11.87 -17.43
CA VAL A 181 33.94 12.32 -17.12
C VAL A 181 34.96 11.69 -18.08
N GLU A 182 34.84 10.40 -18.40
CA GLU A 182 35.67 9.74 -19.40
C GLU A 182 35.57 10.41 -20.79
N LEU A 183 34.36 10.84 -21.20
CA LEU A 183 34.12 11.58 -22.43
C LEU A 183 34.66 13.03 -22.39
N ILE A 184 34.67 13.65 -21.21
CA ILE A 184 35.06 15.05 -20.97
C ILE A 184 36.59 15.23 -20.82
N GLU A 185 37.31 14.22 -20.32
CA GLU A 185 38.77 14.30 -20.09
C GLU A 185 39.60 14.59 -21.36
N HIS A 186 38.96 14.60 -22.54
CA HIS A 186 39.55 14.91 -23.83
C HIS A 186 39.17 16.30 -24.40
N ASP A 187 38.41 17.13 -23.68
CA ASP A 187 37.95 18.46 -24.16
C ASP A 187 38.28 19.59 -23.17
N GLU A 188 39.27 20.42 -23.53
CA GLU A 188 39.77 21.55 -22.73
C GLU A 188 38.73 22.67 -22.51
N ASN A 189 37.62 22.68 -23.25
CA ASN A 189 36.59 23.72 -23.15
C ASN A 189 35.54 23.45 -22.05
N LEU A 190 35.59 22.29 -21.39
CA LEU A 190 34.57 21.93 -20.41
C LEU A 190 34.91 22.45 -19.01
N LYS A 191 33.90 23.03 -18.35
CA LYS A 191 33.99 23.53 -16.96
C LYS A 191 34.56 22.42 -16.05
N SER A 192 35.22 22.81 -14.95
CA SER A 192 35.74 21.85 -13.96
C SER A 192 34.70 20.78 -13.57
N LYS A 193 35.13 19.53 -13.37
CA LYS A 193 34.28 18.37 -13.01
C LYS A 193 33.21 18.71 -11.96
N ARG A 194 33.58 19.45 -10.91
CA ARG A 194 32.66 19.90 -9.85
C ARG A 194 31.56 20.84 -10.34
N SER A 195 31.88 21.74 -11.26
CA SER A 195 30.89 22.64 -11.87
C SER A 195 29.91 21.86 -12.73
N TRP A 196 30.41 20.91 -13.52
CA TRP A 196 29.58 20.06 -14.38
C TRP A 196 28.66 19.16 -13.54
N GLU A 197 29.19 18.49 -12.52
CA GLU A 197 28.41 17.68 -11.57
C GLU A 197 27.27 18.47 -10.93
N ARG A 198 27.53 19.71 -10.51
CA ARG A 198 26.51 20.57 -9.92
C ARG A 198 25.43 20.94 -10.93
N GLU A 199 25.84 21.35 -12.13
CA GLU A 199 24.94 21.71 -13.23
C GLU A 199 24.06 20.51 -13.62
N PHE A 200 24.65 19.33 -13.81
CA PHE A 200 23.93 18.09 -14.08
C PHE A 200 22.96 17.70 -12.97
N LYS A 201 23.36 17.83 -11.69
CA LYS A 201 22.45 17.58 -10.56
C LYS A 201 21.22 18.47 -10.59
N GLU A 202 21.38 19.75 -10.92
CA GLU A 202 20.27 20.70 -11.01
C GLU A 202 19.38 20.44 -12.23
N GLU A 203 19.97 20.16 -13.40
CA GLU A 203 19.19 19.84 -14.60
C GLU A 203 18.49 18.48 -14.50
N TYR A 204 19.13 17.47 -13.90
CA TYR A 204 18.52 16.15 -13.71
C TYR A 204 17.31 16.21 -12.78
N LYS A 205 17.33 17.06 -11.75
CA LYS A 205 16.17 17.28 -10.84
C LYS A 205 14.95 17.87 -11.56
N LYS A 206 15.16 18.55 -12.69
CA LYS A 206 14.08 19.14 -13.47
C LYS A 206 13.32 18.11 -14.31
N ILE A 207 13.80 16.87 -14.41
CA ILE A 207 13.17 15.77 -15.14
C ILE A 207 12.03 15.19 -14.29
N PHE A 208 10.81 15.22 -14.81
CA PHE A 208 9.63 14.67 -14.17
C PHE A 208 8.65 14.14 -15.23
N TYR A 209 7.74 13.26 -14.84
CA TYR A 209 6.60 12.89 -15.67
C TYR A 209 5.52 13.96 -15.59
N GLU A 210 5.00 14.37 -16.74
CA GLU A 210 3.73 15.09 -16.80
C GLU A 210 2.57 14.10 -16.71
N LEU A 211 1.57 14.44 -15.90
CA LEU A 211 0.35 13.66 -15.75
C LEU A 211 -0.84 14.50 -16.20
N ASN A 212 -1.55 14.06 -17.24
CA ASN A 212 -2.82 14.66 -17.61
C ASN A 212 -3.95 13.96 -16.87
N ILE A 213 -4.69 14.70 -16.04
CA ILE A 213 -5.93 14.18 -15.44
C ILE A 213 -6.93 13.98 -16.60
N PRO A 214 -7.61 12.82 -16.68
CA PRO A 214 -8.53 12.56 -17.77
C PRO A 214 -9.72 13.52 -17.68
N THR A 215 -10.24 13.84 -18.86
CA THR A 215 -11.53 14.48 -19.01
C THR A 215 -12.58 13.42 -19.30
N LYS A 216 -13.85 13.79 -19.31
CA LYS A 216 -14.96 12.90 -19.67
C LYS A 216 -14.79 12.26 -21.06
N GLU A 217 -14.16 12.97 -21.99
CA GLU A 217 -13.93 12.52 -23.37
C GLU A 217 -12.69 11.61 -23.50
N THR A 218 -11.85 11.57 -22.47
CA THR A 218 -10.65 10.72 -22.45
C THR A 218 -11.07 9.25 -22.47
N LYS A 219 -10.66 8.53 -23.51
CA LYS A 219 -10.88 7.09 -23.63
C LYS A 219 -9.96 6.33 -22.68
N LYS A 220 -10.45 5.22 -22.13
CA LYS A 220 -9.65 4.28 -21.32
C LYS A 220 -8.40 3.87 -22.08
N HIS A 221 -7.25 3.95 -21.41
CA HIS A 221 -5.96 3.52 -21.92
C HIS A 221 -5.12 2.92 -20.79
N ASN A 222 -4.03 2.24 -21.13
CA ASN A 222 -3.20 1.51 -20.16
C ASN A 222 -2.03 2.35 -19.60
N ASN A 223 -1.73 3.49 -20.22
CA ASN A 223 -0.63 4.37 -19.80
C ASN A 223 -1.05 5.34 -18.68
N THR A 224 -1.56 4.81 -17.58
CA THR A 224 -2.04 5.56 -16.41
C THR A 224 -1.10 5.40 -15.21
N LEU A 225 -1.13 6.32 -14.25
CA LEU A 225 -0.39 6.18 -12.99
C LEU A 225 -0.74 4.87 -12.25
N ILE A 226 -2.03 4.58 -12.07
CA ILE A 226 -2.50 3.35 -11.44
C ILE A 226 -2.19 2.13 -12.29
N GLY A 227 -2.20 2.25 -13.63
CA GLY A 227 -1.80 1.20 -14.55
C GLY A 227 -0.32 0.85 -14.40
N SER A 228 0.56 1.84 -14.25
CA SER A 228 1.99 1.62 -13.94
C SER A 228 2.17 0.93 -12.59
N ILE A 229 1.47 1.38 -11.54
CA ILE A 229 1.47 0.75 -10.22
C ILE A 229 0.98 -0.70 -10.30
N LYS A 230 -0.14 -0.92 -10.98
CA LYS A 230 -0.75 -2.23 -11.20
C LYS A 230 0.21 -3.19 -11.90
N ASN A 231 0.85 -2.75 -12.98
CA ASN A 231 1.85 -3.54 -13.70
C ASN A 231 3.06 -3.87 -12.81
N HIS A 232 3.51 -2.93 -11.99
CA HIS A 232 4.58 -3.17 -11.04
C HIS A 232 4.20 -4.26 -10.00
N ILE A 233 3.01 -4.16 -9.42
CA ILE A 233 2.49 -5.16 -8.47
C ILE A 233 2.37 -6.53 -9.16
N LYS A 234 1.83 -6.59 -10.38
CA LYS A 234 1.71 -7.84 -11.16
C LYS A 234 3.04 -8.53 -11.36
N ASN A 235 4.06 -7.76 -11.74
CA ASN A 235 5.41 -8.29 -11.96
C ASN A 235 6.04 -8.78 -10.65
N GLN A 236 5.86 -8.04 -9.55
CA GLN A 236 6.32 -8.49 -8.23
C GLN A 236 5.60 -9.76 -7.79
N ASN A 237 4.28 -9.88 -8.00
CA ASN A 237 3.51 -11.08 -7.67
C ASN A 237 4.00 -12.30 -8.46
N LEU A 238 4.26 -12.12 -9.76
CA LEU A 238 4.79 -13.18 -10.62
C LEU A 238 6.18 -13.63 -10.15
N GLN A 239 7.08 -12.69 -9.87
CA GLN A 239 8.41 -13.01 -9.32
C GLN A 239 8.30 -13.73 -7.98
N TYR A 240 7.47 -13.23 -7.08
CA TYR A 240 7.23 -13.84 -5.77
C TYR A 240 6.76 -15.28 -5.91
N LYS A 241 5.75 -15.52 -6.76
CA LYS A 241 5.22 -16.86 -7.03
C LYS A 241 6.30 -17.80 -7.53
N ASN A 242 7.10 -17.36 -8.51
CA ASN A 242 8.18 -18.17 -9.08
C ASN A 242 9.22 -18.55 -8.02
N TYR A 243 9.62 -17.62 -7.14
CA TYR A 243 10.55 -17.93 -6.05
C TYR A 243 9.92 -18.83 -4.98
N LEU A 244 8.63 -18.64 -4.69
CA LEU A 244 7.89 -19.48 -3.75
C LEU A 244 7.78 -20.93 -4.24
N GLU A 245 7.50 -21.15 -5.52
CA GLU A 245 7.46 -22.49 -6.12
C GLU A 245 8.84 -23.16 -6.03
N LYS A 246 9.92 -22.46 -6.41
CA LYS A 246 11.29 -22.97 -6.29
C LYS A 246 11.72 -23.25 -4.85
N PHE A 247 11.26 -22.43 -3.90
CA PHE A 247 11.54 -22.65 -2.47
C PHE A 247 10.84 -23.89 -1.94
N LYS A 248 9.63 -24.20 -2.39
CA LYS A 248 8.92 -25.44 -2.01
C LYS A 248 9.60 -26.69 -2.54
N ASP A 249 10.15 -26.63 -3.75
CA ASP A 249 10.85 -27.75 -4.36
C ASP A 249 12.21 -28.01 -3.68
N ASN A 250 12.78 -27.00 -3.02
CA ASN A 250 14.04 -27.11 -2.28
C ASN A 250 14.09 -26.09 -1.13
N GLU A 251 13.55 -26.48 0.04
CA GLU A 251 13.46 -25.61 1.22
C GLU A 251 14.83 -25.27 1.84
N GLU A 252 15.90 -25.99 1.49
CA GLU A 252 17.27 -25.68 1.92
C GLU A 252 17.88 -24.51 1.13
N ASN A 253 17.27 -24.10 0.00
CA ASN A 253 17.75 -23.00 -0.81
C ASN A 253 17.37 -21.64 -0.19
N ASN A 254 18.28 -21.13 0.64
CA ASN A 254 18.17 -19.83 1.30
C ASN A 254 18.07 -18.63 0.33
N GLU A 255 18.55 -18.73 -0.92
CA GLU A 255 18.49 -17.62 -1.89
C GLU A 255 17.05 -17.32 -2.31
N ASN A 256 16.25 -18.36 -2.58
CA ASN A 256 14.84 -18.18 -2.94
C ASN A 256 14.05 -17.53 -1.80
N LEU A 257 14.32 -17.95 -0.56
CA LEU A 257 13.70 -17.35 0.63
C LEU A 257 14.11 -15.89 0.84
N MET A 258 15.37 -15.53 0.54
CA MET A 258 15.83 -14.14 0.58
C MET A 258 15.08 -13.27 -0.43
N GLU A 259 14.88 -13.76 -1.65
CA GLU A 259 14.13 -13.03 -2.68
C GLU A 259 12.63 -12.90 -2.33
N ILE A 260 12.01 -13.94 -1.78
CA ILE A 260 10.65 -13.89 -1.22
C ILE A 260 10.55 -12.79 -0.17
N LYS A 261 11.48 -12.76 0.80
CA LYS A 261 11.51 -11.72 1.86
C LYS A 261 11.72 -10.32 1.29
N ARG A 262 12.60 -10.16 0.30
CA ARG A 262 12.88 -8.88 -0.37
C ARG A 262 11.61 -8.34 -1.05
N ILE A 263 10.93 -9.18 -1.84
CA ILE A 263 9.71 -8.80 -2.55
C ILE A 263 8.58 -8.52 -1.55
N ALA A 264 8.38 -9.38 -0.55
CA ALA A 264 7.38 -9.17 0.51
C ALA A 264 7.58 -7.84 1.23
N TYR A 265 8.83 -7.48 1.55
CA TYR A 265 9.14 -6.23 2.20
C TYR A 265 8.84 -5.01 1.32
N ASN A 266 9.23 -5.06 0.05
CA ASN A 266 8.94 -3.97 -0.90
C ASN A 266 7.43 -3.80 -1.05
N PHE A 267 6.68 -4.89 -1.14
CA PHE A 267 5.22 -4.87 -1.12
C PHE A 267 4.69 -4.25 0.19
N ALA A 268 5.14 -4.72 1.34
CA ALA A 268 4.65 -4.23 2.64
C ALA A 268 5.00 -2.76 2.91
N THR A 269 6.04 -2.23 2.28
CA THR A 269 6.45 -0.82 2.45
C THR A 269 5.76 0.11 1.47
N ASP A 270 5.61 -0.29 0.20
CA ASP A 270 5.11 0.59 -0.86
C ASP A 270 3.67 0.28 -1.26
N ALA A 271 3.30 -0.99 -1.45
CA ALA A 271 1.94 -1.37 -1.83
C ALA A 271 0.92 -0.99 -0.75
N LEU A 272 1.31 -1.06 0.54
CA LEU A 272 0.44 -0.61 1.64
C LEU A 272 0.14 0.90 1.60
N LYS A 273 1.02 1.73 0.99
CA LYS A 273 0.73 3.17 0.79
C LYS A 273 -0.35 3.36 -0.26
N VAL A 274 -0.32 2.57 -1.33
CA VAL A 274 -1.37 2.54 -2.35
C VAL A 274 -2.69 2.05 -1.75
N MET A 275 -2.65 0.99 -0.92
CA MET A 275 -3.83 0.50 -0.20
C MET A 275 -4.45 1.59 0.70
N ARG A 276 -3.61 2.33 1.44
CA ARG A 276 -4.05 3.49 2.23
C ARG A 276 -4.74 4.56 1.38
N LEU A 277 -4.16 4.89 0.23
CA LEU A 277 -4.74 5.88 -0.68
C LEU A 277 -6.12 5.43 -1.17
N ILE A 278 -6.28 4.17 -1.56
CA ILE A 278 -7.58 3.60 -1.97
C ILE A 278 -8.59 3.72 -0.83
N LEU A 279 -8.22 3.35 0.41
CA LEU A 279 -9.10 3.49 1.58
C LEU A 279 -9.53 4.94 1.83
N VAL A 280 -8.60 5.90 1.70
CA VAL A 280 -8.88 7.33 1.84
C VAL A 280 -9.85 7.80 0.75
N ILE A 281 -9.65 7.38 -0.49
CA ILE A 281 -10.56 7.69 -1.60
C ILE A 281 -11.95 7.12 -1.34
N CYS A 282 -12.04 5.87 -0.85
CA CYS A 282 -13.30 5.22 -0.48
C CYS A 282 -14.03 5.93 0.69
N ASP A 283 -13.29 6.52 1.63
CA ASP A 283 -13.88 7.32 2.72
C ASP A 283 -14.48 8.62 2.21
N LEU A 284 -13.77 9.30 1.30
CA LEU A 284 -14.20 10.56 0.72
C LEU A 284 -15.32 10.37 -0.31
N HIS A 285 -15.28 9.26 -1.05
CA HIS A 285 -16.21 8.91 -2.10
C HIS A 285 -16.68 7.44 -1.95
N PRO A 286 -17.62 7.18 -1.02
CA PRO A 286 -18.21 5.86 -0.75
C PRO A 286 -18.67 5.07 -1.97
N ILE A 287 -19.08 5.75 -3.05
CA ILE A 287 -19.46 5.10 -4.30
C ILE A 287 -18.34 4.21 -4.87
N ILE A 288 -17.07 4.61 -4.71
CA ILE A 288 -15.92 3.81 -5.15
C ILE A 288 -15.87 2.52 -4.33
N LEU A 289 -16.09 2.59 -3.01
CA LEU A 289 -16.12 1.41 -2.16
C LEU A 289 -17.28 0.47 -2.51
N TRP A 290 -18.47 1.00 -2.83
CA TRP A 290 -19.62 0.18 -3.20
C TRP A 290 -19.36 -0.63 -4.47
N LEU A 291 -18.59 -0.06 -5.39
CA LEU A 291 -18.19 -0.68 -6.66
C LEU A 291 -16.98 -1.62 -6.54
N THR A 292 -16.26 -1.59 -5.41
CA THR A 292 -15.11 -2.46 -5.11
C THR A 292 -15.33 -3.29 -3.83
N LEU A 293 -16.60 -3.44 -3.40
CA LEU A 293 -16.91 -3.92 -2.05
C LEU A 293 -16.50 -5.38 -1.88
N PHE A 294 -16.73 -6.18 -2.91
CA PHE A 294 -16.42 -7.60 -2.90
C PHE A 294 -14.91 -7.85 -2.83
N GLU A 295 -14.12 -7.16 -3.65
CA GLU A 295 -12.65 -7.27 -3.68
C GLU A 295 -12.05 -6.81 -2.34
N THR A 296 -12.59 -5.74 -1.75
CA THR A 296 -12.13 -5.26 -0.45
C THR A 296 -12.41 -6.28 0.66
N LEU A 297 -13.59 -6.90 0.66
CA LEU A 297 -13.93 -7.96 1.61
C LEU A 297 -13.05 -9.19 1.41
N LYS A 298 -12.80 -9.60 0.16
CA LYS A 298 -11.97 -10.76 -0.19
C LYS A 298 -10.52 -10.55 0.24
N LEU A 299 -9.95 -9.37 0.00
CA LEU A 299 -8.63 -8.99 0.48
C LEU A 299 -8.52 -9.12 2.01
N LYS A 300 -9.54 -8.63 2.72
CA LYS A 300 -9.61 -8.77 4.18
C LYS A 300 -9.59 -10.23 4.61
N LYS A 301 -10.32 -11.12 3.92
CA LYS A 301 -10.31 -12.57 4.23
C LYS A 301 -8.94 -13.20 4.05
N PHE A 302 -8.15 -12.78 3.06
CA PHE A 302 -6.79 -13.28 2.92
C PHE A 302 -5.86 -12.81 4.03
N PHE A 303 -6.00 -11.56 4.49
CA PHE A 303 -5.28 -11.11 5.68
C PHE A 303 -5.70 -11.87 6.95
N GLU A 304 -7.00 -12.15 7.15
CA GLU A 304 -7.47 -12.96 8.28
C GLU A 304 -6.85 -14.36 8.28
N LYS A 305 -6.76 -14.98 7.09
CA LYS A 305 -6.09 -16.27 6.91
C LYS A 305 -4.60 -16.19 7.23
N LEU A 306 -3.92 -15.14 6.76
CA LEU A 306 -2.49 -14.92 7.01
C LEU A 306 -2.16 -14.86 8.50
N PHE A 307 -2.96 -14.15 9.30
CA PHE A 307 -2.76 -14.02 10.75
C PHE A 307 -3.53 -15.03 11.59
N LYS A 308 -4.29 -15.93 10.97
CA LYS A 308 -5.19 -16.88 11.64
C LYS A 308 -6.09 -16.19 12.68
N THR A 309 -6.62 -15.02 12.33
CA THR A 309 -7.41 -14.16 13.23
C THR A 309 -8.73 -13.74 12.58
N SER A 310 -9.76 -13.54 13.40
CA SER A 310 -11.05 -12.95 13.00
C SER A 310 -11.10 -11.43 13.22
N LYS A 311 -10.01 -10.85 13.75
CA LYS A 311 -9.89 -9.41 13.96
C LYS A 311 -9.67 -8.70 12.62
N LYS A 312 -10.07 -7.44 12.54
CA LYS A 312 -9.77 -6.61 11.37
C LYS A 312 -8.25 -6.54 11.17
N PRO A 313 -7.75 -6.82 9.95
CA PRO A 313 -6.32 -6.81 9.68
C PRO A 313 -5.69 -5.45 9.99
N ASN A 314 -4.54 -5.47 10.66
CA ASN A 314 -3.74 -4.28 10.89
C ASN A 314 -2.57 -4.24 9.90
N LEU A 315 -2.54 -3.22 9.04
CA LEU A 315 -1.50 -3.07 8.02
C LEU A 315 -0.13 -2.77 8.62
N GLU A 316 -0.05 -2.08 9.76
CA GLU A 316 1.23 -1.86 10.48
C GLU A 316 1.74 -3.15 11.11
N GLU A 317 0.84 -3.97 11.65
CA GLU A 317 1.21 -5.30 12.15
C GLU A 317 1.77 -6.16 11.02
N TYR A 318 1.11 -6.18 9.86
CA TYR A 318 1.59 -6.88 8.68
C TYR A 318 2.97 -6.41 8.21
N LYS A 319 3.15 -5.09 8.07
CA LYS A 319 4.44 -4.50 7.74
C LYS A 319 5.52 -4.87 8.76
N ARG A 320 5.19 -4.82 10.05
CA ARG A 320 6.12 -5.16 11.15
C ARG A 320 6.53 -6.63 11.08
N THR A 321 5.60 -7.54 10.86
CA THR A 321 5.86 -8.99 10.75
C THR A 321 6.83 -9.29 9.60
N ILE A 322 6.58 -8.73 8.42
CA ILE A 322 7.49 -8.89 7.27
C ILE A 322 8.84 -8.23 7.52
N SER A 323 8.86 -7.03 8.10
CA SER A 323 10.10 -6.29 8.38
C SER A 323 11.01 -7.04 9.37
N LYS A 324 10.44 -7.63 10.42
CA LYS A 324 11.19 -8.47 11.35
C LYS A 324 11.82 -9.68 10.66
N SER A 325 11.06 -10.34 9.78
CA SER A 325 11.56 -11.48 9.01
C SER A 325 12.69 -11.11 8.03
N ARG A 326 12.64 -9.91 7.43
CA ARG A 326 13.71 -9.37 6.58
C ARG A 326 14.95 -9.01 7.39
N ASN A 327 14.80 -8.28 8.49
CA ASN A 327 15.91 -7.78 9.31
C ASN A 327 16.85 -8.90 9.80
N LYS A 328 16.32 -10.12 10.00
CA LYS A 328 17.13 -11.34 10.22
C LYS A 328 18.21 -11.54 9.14
N SER A 329 17.88 -11.36 7.87
CA SER A 329 18.81 -11.60 6.74
C SER A 329 19.83 -10.48 6.54
N PHE A 330 19.62 -9.30 7.13
CA PHE A 330 20.51 -8.13 6.98
C PHE A 330 21.39 -7.85 8.21
N HIS A 331 21.04 -8.35 9.40
CA HIS A 331 21.81 -8.11 10.63
C HIS A 331 22.77 -9.23 11.04
N ASN A 332 22.94 -10.28 10.23
CA ASN A 332 23.93 -11.34 10.46
C ASN A 332 25.36 -10.90 10.07
N PHE A 333 25.78 -9.68 10.40
CA PHE A 333 27.22 -9.35 10.34
C PHE A 333 27.97 -10.11 11.46
N PHE A 334 27.31 -10.34 12.60
CA PHE A 334 27.79 -11.18 13.68
C PHE A 334 26.82 -12.36 13.89
N ASN A 335 27.31 -13.59 13.80
CA ASN A 335 26.52 -14.82 13.97
C ASN A 335 26.36 -15.18 15.46
N PHE A 336 25.63 -14.36 16.22
CA PHE A 336 25.28 -14.66 17.61
C PHE A 336 23.79 -14.98 17.72
N ASP A 337 23.46 -16.27 17.77
CA ASP A 337 22.08 -16.76 17.91
C ASP A 337 21.63 -16.90 19.38
N MET A 338 22.52 -16.62 20.33
CA MET A 338 22.28 -16.74 21.77
C MET A 338 22.71 -15.48 22.52
N ASP A 339 22.05 -15.19 23.64
CA ASP A 339 22.47 -14.12 24.55
C ASP A 339 23.86 -14.47 25.13
N ILE A 340 24.83 -13.58 24.95
CA ILE A 340 26.14 -13.72 25.57
C ILE A 340 26.05 -13.14 26.98
N ARG A 341 26.06 -14.03 27.97
CA ARG A 341 26.19 -13.63 29.37
C ARG A 341 27.66 -13.51 29.71
N VAL A 342 28.11 -12.30 29.97
CA VAL A 342 29.47 -12.05 30.48
C VAL A 342 29.41 -12.04 32.01
N ASN A 343 30.16 -12.92 32.67
CA ASN A 343 30.36 -12.84 34.12
C ASN A 343 31.42 -11.77 34.42
N LEU A 344 31.07 -10.81 35.26
CA LEU A 344 31.89 -9.66 35.61
C LEU A 344 32.37 -9.72 37.07
N GLU A 345 32.10 -10.79 37.81
CA GLU A 345 32.40 -10.93 39.25
C GLU A 345 33.89 -10.76 39.60
N GLU A 346 34.81 -11.13 38.71
CA GLU A 346 36.27 -11.02 38.93
C GLU A 346 36.87 -9.71 38.37
N ILE A 347 36.06 -8.86 37.71
CA ILE A 347 36.51 -7.61 37.13
C ILE A 347 36.23 -6.47 38.12
N ASN A 348 37.29 -5.86 38.63
CA ASN A 348 37.20 -4.80 39.63
C ASN A 348 36.85 -3.44 38.97
N PHE A 349 35.56 -3.17 38.77
CA PHE A 349 35.10 -1.87 38.25
C PHE A 349 35.32 -0.78 39.28
N LYS A 350 36.34 0.05 39.07
CA LYS A 350 36.53 1.27 39.87
C LYS A 350 35.51 2.31 39.45
N GLY A 351 34.54 2.59 40.32
CA GLY A 351 33.65 3.73 40.18
C GLY A 351 34.46 5.02 40.17
N LYS A 352 34.27 5.87 39.16
CA LYS A 352 34.90 7.19 39.03
C LYS A 352 34.11 8.27 39.78
N GLU A 353 32.79 8.21 39.79
CA GLU A 353 31.94 9.23 40.44
C GLU A 353 30.52 8.69 40.69
N LEU A 354 30.00 8.84 41.92
CA LEU A 354 28.61 8.57 42.29
C LEU A 354 27.94 9.88 42.69
N ARG A 355 26.79 10.21 42.08
CA ARG A 355 26.02 11.42 42.41
C ARG A 355 24.66 11.06 42.97
N LEU A 356 24.47 11.33 44.25
CA LEU A 356 23.22 11.12 44.98
C LEU A 356 22.40 12.43 45.05
N PHE A 357 21.09 12.31 45.26
CA PHE A 357 20.14 13.43 45.42
C PHE A 357 20.03 14.35 44.18
N LYS A 358 19.69 13.80 43.01
CA LYS A 358 19.29 14.62 41.86
C LYS A 358 17.88 15.19 42.06
N GLU A 359 17.69 16.41 41.58
CA GLU A 359 16.44 17.18 41.64
C GLU A 359 15.33 16.49 40.83
N TYR A 360 14.10 16.47 41.37
CA TYR A 360 12.96 15.77 40.78
C TYR A 360 12.53 16.42 39.46
N GLY A 361 12.58 15.68 38.35
CA GLY A 361 12.09 16.13 37.03
C GLY A 361 13.12 16.14 35.88
N LYS A 362 14.40 15.82 36.12
CA LYS A 362 15.39 15.61 35.05
C LYS A 362 15.54 14.11 34.74
N ASN A 363 15.40 13.75 33.46
CA ASN A 363 15.33 12.39 32.93
C ASN A 363 16.16 11.32 33.68
N ASN A 364 15.46 10.33 34.23
CA ASN A 364 16.04 9.13 34.83
C ASN A 364 16.56 8.17 33.76
N LYS A 365 17.83 8.31 33.36
CA LYS A 365 18.59 7.16 32.86
C LYS A 365 19.40 6.60 34.04
N LEU A 366 19.16 5.36 34.42
CA LEU A 366 19.77 4.68 35.58
C LEU A 366 21.32 4.80 35.61
N PHE A 367 21.96 4.97 34.46
CA PHE A 367 23.41 5.07 34.29
C PHE A 367 23.99 6.50 34.40
N ASP A 368 23.17 7.55 34.48
CA ASP A 368 23.67 8.93 34.54
C ASP A 368 24.10 9.39 35.95
N SER A 369 23.89 8.55 36.96
CA SER A 369 24.31 8.80 38.35
C SER A 369 25.58 8.03 38.76
N PHE A 370 26.07 7.11 37.92
CA PHE A 370 27.19 6.23 38.22
C PHE A 370 28.18 6.22 37.04
N LYS A 371 29.34 6.85 37.19
CA LYS A 371 30.43 6.78 36.21
C LYS A 371 31.43 5.73 36.67
N PHE A 372 31.82 4.82 35.79
CA PHE A 372 32.86 3.82 36.02
C PHE A 372 33.90 3.87 34.88
N GLU A 373 35.07 3.29 35.08
CA GLU A 373 36.09 3.16 34.04
C GLU A 373 35.56 2.37 32.83
N ASP A 374 35.86 2.80 31.60
CA ASP A 374 35.37 2.20 30.36
C ASP A 374 33.84 2.23 30.14
N ARG A 375 33.12 3.17 30.77
CA ARG A 375 31.67 3.39 30.55
C ARG A 375 31.30 3.48 29.07
N GLU A 376 32.05 4.24 28.29
CA GLU A 376 31.78 4.44 26.85
C GLU A 376 31.91 3.12 26.08
N ILE A 377 32.82 2.23 26.51
CA ILE A 377 33.01 0.90 25.94
C ILE A 377 31.83 -0.01 26.32
N ILE A 378 31.39 0.00 27.58
CA ILE A 378 30.18 -0.75 28.00
C ILE A 378 28.93 -0.23 27.29
N GLU A 379 28.75 1.08 27.20
CA GLU A 379 27.64 1.68 26.44
C GLU A 379 27.69 1.27 24.97
N THR A 380 28.88 1.21 24.36
CA THR A 380 29.08 0.68 23.01
C THR A 380 28.71 -0.81 22.93
N PHE A 381 29.11 -1.63 23.90
CA PHE A 381 28.70 -3.05 23.95
C PHE A 381 27.19 -3.22 24.08
N LEU A 382 26.51 -2.33 24.81
CA LEU A 382 25.05 -2.35 24.95
C LEU A 382 24.31 -1.89 23.70
N THR A 383 25.00 -1.33 22.69
CA THR A 383 24.39 -1.07 21.37
C THR A 383 24.26 -2.33 20.52
N PHE A 384 24.99 -3.40 20.84
CA PHE A 384 24.79 -4.70 20.19
C PHE A 384 23.46 -5.30 20.65
N SER A 385 22.55 -5.50 19.71
CA SER A 385 21.23 -6.09 19.96
C SER A 385 21.00 -7.28 19.05
N ARG A 386 20.42 -8.36 19.56
CA ARG A 386 19.91 -9.45 18.70
C ARG A 386 18.51 -9.14 18.19
N THR A 387 18.20 -9.61 16.99
CA THR A 387 16.83 -9.59 16.46
C THR A 387 16.08 -10.83 16.96
N ASN A 388 14.86 -10.66 17.45
CA ASN A 388 14.05 -11.78 17.96
C ASN A 388 13.73 -12.77 16.83
N GLN A 389 13.89 -14.07 17.09
CA GLN A 389 13.80 -15.16 16.10
C GLN A 389 12.35 -15.63 15.92
N ASP A 390 11.53 -14.90 15.18
CA ASP A 390 10.25 -15.43 14.68
C ASP A 390 10.44 -15.82 13.20
N GLU A 391 10.83 -17.07 12.93
CA GLU A 391 10.80 -17.59 11.56
C GLU A 391 9.36 -17.75 11.08
N LEU A 392 9.05 -17.16 9.92
CA LEU A 392 7.75 -17.28 9.30
C LEU A 392 7.71 -18.57 8.49
N SER A 393 6.67 -19.38 8.70
CA SER A 393 6.48 -20.67 8.05
C SER A 393 6.23 -20.54 6.54
N THR A 394 6.43 -21.63 5.79
CA THR A 394 6.06 -21.72 4.37
C THR A 394 4.59 -21.34 4.14
N ASP A 395 3.67 -21.79 5.01
CA ASP A 395 2.25 -21.41 5.01
C ASP A 395 2.04 -19.88 5.07
N PHE A 396 2.87 -19.16 5.83
CA PHE A 396 2.78 -17.70 5.88
C PHE A 396 3.10 -17.11 4.52
N TRP A 397 4.17 -17.55 3.87
CA TRP A 397 4.60 -17.04 2.56
C TRP A 397 3.60 -17.36 1.45
N GLU A 398 2.94 -18.52 1.51
CA GLU A 398 1.83 -18.84 0.60
C GLU A 398 0.62 -17.95 0.79
N ASN A 399 0.21 -17.71 2.04
CA ASN A 399 -0.92 -16.83 2.31
C ASN A 399 -0.57 -15.36 2.02
N ASN A 400 0.70 -14.98 2.18
CA ASN A 400 1.19 -13.67 1.79
C ASN A 400 1.07 -13.45 0.28
N TYR A 401 1.40 -14.45 -0.54
CA TYR A 401 1.14 -14.38 -1.98
C TYR A 401 -0.33 -14.10 -2.29
N LYS A 402 -1.26 -14.80 -1.61
CA LYS A 402 -2.71 -14.58 -1.81
C LYS A 402 -3.15 -13.16 -1.43
N VAL A 403 -2.55 -12.58 -0.39
CA VAL A 403 -2.77 -11.16 -0.03
C VAL A 403 -2.27 -10.23 -1.15
N MET A 404 -1.07 -10.48 -1.67
CA MET A 404 -0.49 -9.68 -2.75
C MET A 404 -1.30 -9.77 -4.05
N ASP A 405 -1.79 -10.97 -4.37
CA ASP A 405 -2.62 -11.24 -5.54
C ASP A 405 -3.99 -10.58 -5.43
N GLU A 406 -4.67 -10.71 -4.29
CA GLU A 406 -5.95 -10.05 -4.09
C GLU A 406 -5.83 -8.53 -4.04
N PHE A 407 -4.69 -8.00 -3.56
CA PHE A 407 -4.42 -6.57 -3.62
C PHE A 407 -4.27 -6.09 -5.07
N TYR A 408 -3.62 -6.87 -5.95
CA TYR A 408 -3.58 -6.59 -7.38
C TYR A 408 -4.99 -6.49 -7.97
N VAL A 409 -5.86 -7.46 -7.66
CA VAL A 409 -7.26 -7.47 -8.12
C VAL A 409 -8.02 -6.23 -7.63
N LEU A 410 -7.84 -5.82 -6.37
CA LEU A 410 -8.44 -4.59 -5.85
C LEU A 410 -7.96 -3.34 -6.60
N VAL A 411 -6.66 -3.23 -6.90
CA VAL A 411 -6.09 -2.10 -7.66
C VAL A 411 -6.66 -2.08 -9.09
N GLU A 412 -6.75 -3.25 -9.74
CA GLU A 412 -7.35 -3.38 -11.07
C GLU A 412 -8.81 -2.94 -11.08
N LYS A 413 -9.61 -3.44 -10.13
CA LYS A 413 -11.02 -3.05 -10.03
C LYS A 413 -11.17 -1.55 -9.72
N THR A 414 -10.30 -1.00 -8.87
CA THR A 414 -10.29 0.44 -8.58
C THR A 414 -10.03 1.26 -9.84
N GLU A 415 -9.09 0.84 -10.70
CA GLU A 415 -8.83 1.50 -11.99
C GLU A 415 -10.08 1.48 -12.89
N GLU A 416 -10.74 0.32 -13.01
CA GLU A 416 -11.97 0.18 -13.81
C GLU A 416 -13.09 1.10 -13.31
N VAL A 417 -13.29 1.14 -11.99
CA VAL A 417 -14.28 2.00 -11.34
C VAL A 417 -13.99 3.47 -11.60
N LEU A 418 -12.73 3.89 -11.48
CA LEU A 418 -12.35 5.28 -11.75
C LEU A 418 -12.62 5.66 -13.22
N TRP A 419 -12.32 4.77 -14.18
CA TRP A 419 -12.64 5.00 -15.59
C TRP A 419 -14.15 5.09 -15.84
N MET A 420 -14.94 4.19 -15.24
CA MET A 420 -16.39 4.21 -15.32
C MET A 420 -16.94 5.53 -14.79
N LEU A 421 -16.54 5.93 -13.58
CA LEU A 421 -16.97 7.18 -12.95
C LEU A 421 -16.53 8.42 -13.76
N ASN A 422 -15.31 8.43 -14.31
CA ASN A 422 -14.82 9.53 -15.15
C ASN A 422 -15.67 9.75 -16.41
N SER A 423 -16.13 8.67 -17.06
CA SER A 423 -16.97 8.76 -18.26
C SER A 423 -18.37 9.33 -17.98
N ILE A 424 -18.80 9.29 -16.72
CA ILE A 424 -20.16 9.66 -16.28
C ILE A 424 -20.20 11.06 -15.67
N LYS A 425 -19.10 11.46 -15.00
CA LYS A 425 -18.95 12.77 -14.37
C LYS A 425 -19.28 13.91 -15.35
N LYS A 426 -19.94 14.95 -14.84
CA LYS A 426 -20.29 16.15 -15.60
C LYS A 426 -19.10 17.05 -15.82
#